data_AF-A0A8E0WSM2-F1
#
_entry.id   AF-A0A8E0WSM2-F1
#
_cell.length_a   1.000
_cell.length_b   1.000
_cell.length_c   1.000
_cell.angle_alpha   90.00
_cell.angle_beta   90.00
_cell.angle_gamma   90.00
#
_symmetry.space_group_name_H-M   'P 1'
#
loop_
_entity.id
_entity.type
_entity.pdbx_description
1 polymer ?
#
loop_
_entity_poly.entity_id
_entity_poly.type
_entity_poly.pdbx_seq_one_letter_code
_entity_poly.pdbx_strand_id
1 'polypeptide(L)' 'MTRKADAEKAIRSLASQWARKNGIAAGSADMPSFDDFRSWLGSEGYSHYLDFRSVMGPLEDTERWFDEELKQTWRN' A
#
# COMPACT_ATOMS: atom_id res chain seq x y z
N MET A 1 15.27 -8.78 1.78
CA MET A 1 14.52 -8.62 3.03
C MET A 1 14.68 -7.23 3.60
N THR A 2 13.65 -6.42 3.41
CA THR A 2 13.55 -5.04 3.90
C THR A 2 13.12 -5.03 5.37
N ARG A 3 13.48 -4.00 6.14
CA ARG A 3 12.96 -3.83 7.51
C ARG A 3 11.50 -3.38 7.44
N LYS A 4 10.64 -3.91 8.31
CA LYS A 4 9.20 -3.57 8.37
C LYS A 4 8.96 -2.05 8.42
N ALA A 5 9.72 -1.31 9.24
CA ALA A 5 9.57 0.14 9.35
C ALA A 5 9.99 0.91 8.08
N ASP A 6 10.94 0.39 7.32
CA ASP A 6 11.38 0.98 6.05
C ASP A 6 10.35 0.69 4.95
N ALA A 7 9.87 -0.56 4.91
CA ALA A 7 8.76 -0.97 4.06
C ALA A 7 7.50 -0.15 4.33
N GLU A 8 7.12 0.05 5.60
CA GLU A 8 5.97 0.88 5.97
C GLU A 8 6.06 2.29 5.39
N LYS A 9 7.18 2.99 5.62
CA LYS A 9 7.37 4.35 5.11
C LYS A 9 7.33 4.40 3.59
N ALA A 10 7.98 3.43 2.92
CA ALA A 10 7.98 3.34 1.47
C ALA A 10 6.58 3.08 0.92
N ILE A 11 5.86 2.09 1.45
CA ILE A 11 4.50 1.72 1.03
C ILE A 11 3.55 2.90 1.22
N ARG A 12 3.60 3.61 2.36
CA ARG A 12 2.74 4.78 2.59
C ARG A 12 2.99 5.89 1.57
N SER A 13 4.26 6.18 1.29
CA SER A 13 4.65 7.15 0.27
C SER A 13 4.23 6.73 -1.14
N LEU A 14 4.38 5.45 -1.47
CA LEU A 14 4.02 4.87 -2.76
C LEU A 14 2.50 4.83 -2.96
N ALA A 15 1.72 4.50 -1.94
CA ALA A 15 0.27 4.53 -1.97
C ALA A 15 -0.25 5.95 -2.28
N SER A 16 0.31 6.97 -1.61
CA SER A 16 0.01 8.37 -1.90
C SER A 16 0.36 8.78 -3.33
N GLN A 17 1.49 8.32 -3.86
CA GLN A 17 1.91 8.60 -5.24
C GLN A 17 0.99 7.91 -6.26
N TRP A 18 0.67 6.64 -6.03
CA TRP A 18 -0.24 5.87 -6.88
C TRP A 18 -1.64 6.48 -6.89
N ALA A 19 -2.17 6.88 -5.73
CA ALA A 19 -3.47 7.53 -5.63
C ALA A 19 -3.50 8.84 -6.43
N ARG A 20 -2.45 9.68 -6.31
CA ARG A 20 -2.31 10.90 -7.11
C ARG A 20 -2.25 10.62 -8.62
N LYS A 21 -1.50 9.59 -9.02
CA LYS A 21 -1.36 9.18 -10.44
C LYS A 21 -2.70 8.71 -11.03
N ASN A 22 -3.53 8.07 -10.24
CA ASN A 22 -4.85 7.58 -10.64
C ASN A 22 -5.99 8.58 -10.38
N GLY A 23 -5.69 9.77 -9.86
CA GLY A 23 -6.71 10.77 -9.52
C GLY A 23 -7.62 10.38 -8.34
N ILE A 24 -7.18 9.41 -7.53
CA ILE A 24 -7.91 8.91 -6.36
C ILE A 24 -7.64 9.86 -5.19
N ALA A 25 -8.68 10.53 -4.72
CA ALA A 25 -8.58 11.29 -3.46
C ALA A 25 -8.69 10.35 -2.26
N ALA A 26 -7.97 10.68 -1.18
CA ALA A 26 -8.07 9.94 0.08
C ALA A 26 -9.50 10.05 0.62
N GLY A 27 -10.12 8.90 0.94
CA GLY A 27 -11.52 8.81 1.34
C GLY A 27 -12.54 8.97 0.20
N SER A 28 -12.10 8.91 -1.07
CA SER A 28 -13.02 8.83 -2.21
C SER A 28 -13.91 7.59 -2.15
N ALA A 29 -15.10 7.70 -2.75
CA ALA A 29 -15.99 6.57 -2.97
C ALA A 29 -15.50 5.61 -4.07
N ASP A 30 -14.57 6.08 -4.92
CA ASP A 30 -13.71 5.19 -5.69
C ASP A 30 -13.03 4.25 -4.70
N MET A 31 -13.29 2.96 -4.84
CA MET A 31 -12.79 1.90 -3.99
C MET A 31 -11.43 1.43 -4.56
N PRO A 32 -10.29 2.07 -4.26
CA PRO A 32 -8.99 1.61 -4.70
C PRO A 32 -8.75 0.18 -4.23
N SER A 33 -8.44 -0.70 -5.17
CA SER A 33 -8.14 -2.10 -4.87
C SER A 33 -6.68 -2.23 -4.47
N PHE A 34 -6.42 -2.89 -3.34
CA PHE A 34 -5.05 -3.20 -2.93
C PHE A 34 -4.32 -4.05 -3.98
N ASP A 35 -5.01 -4.94 -4.69
CA ASP A 35 -4.38 -5.76 -5.74
C ASP A 35 -3.91 -4.91 -6.95
N ASP A 36 -4.64 -3.86 -7.34
CA ASP A 36 -4.20 -2.90 -8.35
C ASP A 36 -2.93 -2.16 -7.91
N PHE A 37 -2.90 -1.70 -6.66
CA PHE A 37 -1.72 -1.09 -6.09
C PHE A 37 -0.53 -2.06 -6.03
N ARG A 38 -0.76 -3.32 -5.64
CA ARG A 38 0.26 -4.39 -5.59
C ARG A 38 0.80 -4.72 -6.98
N SER A 39 -0.06 -4.80 -7.99
CA SER A 39 0.31 -4.99 -9.38
C SER A 39 1.17 -3.83 -9.89
N TRP A 40 0.78 -2.59 -9.57
CA TRP A 40 1.57 -1.40 -9.87
C TRP A 40 2.94 -1.41 -9.19
N LEU A 41 3.03 -1.78 -7.90
CA LEU A 41 4.31 -1.94 -7.20
C LEU A 41 5.21 -2.96 -7.92
N GLY A 42 4.64 -4.06 -8.42
CA GLY A 42 5.34 -5.04 -9.24
C GLY A 42 5.89 -4.44 -10.53
N SER A 43 5.06 -3.70 -11.25
CA SER A 43 5.42 -3.06 -12.51
C SER A 43 6.51 -2.00 -12.37
N GLU A 44 6.56 -1.29 -11.24
CA GLU A 44 7.55 -0.24 -10.98
C GLU A 44 8.83 -0.77 -10.29
N GLY A 45 8.90 -2.07 -9.99
CA GLY A 45 10.08 -2.70 -9.35
C GLY A 45 10.13 -2.56 -7.81
N TYR A 46 9.03 -2.17 -7.18
CA TYR A 46 8.91 -1.99 -5.73
C TYR A 46 8.51 -3.25 -4.96
N SER A 47 8.45 -4.42 -5.61
CA SER A 47 8.06 -5.71 -4.97
C SER A 47 8.89 -6.07 -3.74
N HIS A 48 10.14 -5.59 -3.66
CA HIS A 48 11.03 -5.83 -2.53
C HIS A 48 10.56 -5.17 -1.22
N TYR A 49 9.68 -4.16 -1.29
CA TYR A 49 9.01 -3.60 -0.12
C TYR A 49 7.88 -4.49 0.42
N LEU A 50 7.45 -5.49 -0.36
CA LEU A 50 6.53 -6.55 0.09
C LEU A 50 7.28 -7.76 0.69
N ASP A 51 8.61 -7.77 0.61
CA ASP A 51 9.49 -8.80 1.18
C ASP A 51 10.10 -8.33 2.51
N PHE A 52 9.32 -8.42 3.59
CA PHE A 52 9.77 -8.13 4.95
C PHE A 52 9.26 -9.15 5.95
N ARG A 53 9.96 -9.26 7.08
CA ARG A 53 9.56 -10.14 8.17
C ARG A 53 8.38 -9.52 8.90
N SER A 54 7.22 -10.16 8.82
CA SER A 54 6.02 -9.81 9.60
C SER A 54 5.53 -11.02 10.38
N VAL A 55 4.90 -10.76 11.53
CA VAL A 55 4.22 -11.75 12.35
C VAL A 55 2.83 -12.08 11.79
N MET A 56 2.11 -11.08 11.27
CA MET A 56 0.79 -11.25 10.65
C MET A 56 0.89 -11.67 9.18
N GLY A 57 1.93 -11.21 8.50
CA GLY A 57 2.13 -11.42 7.07
C GLY A 57 2.44 -10.10 6.40
N PRO A 58 3.45 -10.04 5.50
CA PRO A 58 3.86 -8.77 4.91
C PRO A 58 2.76 -8.16 4.03
N LEU A 59 1.96 -8.98 3.35
CA LEU A 59 0.82 -8.52 2.54
C LEU A 59 -0.29 -7.91 3.42
N GLU A 60 -0.64 -8.55 4.53
CA GLU A 60 -1.70 -8.06 5.43
C GLU A 60 -1.31 -6.74 6.11
N ASP A 61 -0.05 -6.59 6.55
CA ASP A 61 0.45 -5.30 7.05
C ASP A 61 0.45 -4.23 5.95
N THR A 62 0.82 -4.59 4.71
CA THR A 62 0.86 -3.65 3.58
C THR A 62 -0.54 -3.16 3.22
N GLU A 63 -1.51 -4.07 3.16
CA GLU A 63 -2.91 -3.75 2.90
C GLU A 63 -3.45 -2.80 3.97
N ARG A 64 -3.21 -3.10 5.25
CA ARG A 64 -3.60 -2.19 6.34
C ARG A 64 -2.99 -0.81 6.19
N TRP A 65 -1.70 -0.70 5.88
CA TRP A 65 -1.06 0.60 5.68
C TRP A 65 -1.64 1.35 4.48
N PHE A 66 -1.96 0.64 3.40
CA PHE A 66 -2.61 1.22 2.23
C PHE A 66 -3.99 1.79 2.58
N ASP A 67 -4.81 1.03 3.30
CA ASP A 67 -6.13 1.47 3.76
C ASP A 67 -6.05 2.66 4.72
N GLU A 68 -5.09 2.67 5.64
CA GLU A 68 -4.83 3.80 6.54
C GLU A 68 -4.48 5.09 5.77
N GLU A 69 -3.58 5.01 4.80
CA GLU A 69 -3.12 6.18 4.04
C GLU A 69 -4.21 6.74 3.12
N LEU A 70 -4.97 5.85 2.49
CA LEU A 70 -6.08 6.25 1.62
C LEU A 70 -7.38 6.53 2.40
N LYS A 71 -7.32 6.51 3.74
CA LYS A 71 -8.46 6.73 4.65
C LYS A 71 -9.65 5.82 4.33
N GLN A 72 -9.36 4.58 3.93
CA GLN A 72 -10.30 3.50 3.65
C GLN A 72 -10.71 2.73 4.91
N THR A 73 -10.22 3.11 6.09
CA THR A 73 -10.40 2.39 7.36
C THR A 73 -11.85 2.23 7.83
N TRP A 74 -12.83 2.85 7.15
CA TRP A 74 -14.26 2.64 7.36
C TRP A 74 -14.81 1.36 6.70
N ARG A 75 -14.04 0.69 5.83
CA ARG A 75 -14.41 -0.59 5.19
C ARG A 75 -14.09 -1.83 6.03
N ASN A 76 -13.32 -1.68 7.12
CA ASN A 76 -12.82 -2.76 7.95
C ASN A 76 -13.48 -2.81 9.33
#